data_AF-A0A843S3K8-F1
#
_entry.id   AF-A0A843S3K8-F1
#
_cell.length_a   1.000
_cell.length_b   1.000
_cell.length_c   1.000
_cell.angle_alpha   90.00
_cell.angle_beta   90.00
_cell.angle_gamma   90.00
#
_symmetry.space_group_name_H-M   'P 1'
#
loop_
_entity.id
_entity.type
_entity.pdbx_description
1 polymer ?
#
loop_
_entity_poly.entity_id
_entity_poly.type
_entity_poly.pdbx_seq_one_letter_code
_entity_poly.pdbx_strand_id
1 'polypeptide(L)'
;MISYALVFAASFGFIFLKAFQQRNVAFDNYGWVAPTSLAMAGAEVFVIANIARNGWAWPLVLVIGLGSGAGALAAMLVHKRWVK
;
A
#
# COMPACT_ATOMS: atom_id res chain seq x y z
N MET A 1 13.37 3.62 17.90
CA MET A 1 13.86 4.25 16.66
C MET A 1 12.96 3.79 15.52
N ILE A 2 12.43 4.71 14.69
CA ILE A 2 11.76 4.35 13.43
C ILE A 2 12.78 3.73 12.50
N SER A 3 12.47 2.57 11.93
CA SER A 3 13.17 2.07 10.75
C SER A 3 12.47 2.62 9.50
N TYR A 4 13.11 3.58 8.83
CA TYR A 4 12.58 4.15 7.58
C TYR A 4 12.37 3.10 6.48
N ALA A 5 13.21 2.06 6.45
CA ALA A 5 13.06 0.95 5.51
C ALA A 5 11.75 0.16 5.75
N LEU A 6 11.39 -0.08 7.02
CA LEU A 6 10.13 -0.74 7.35
C LEU A 6 8.92 0.12 7.02
N VAL A 7 9.01 1.44 7.26
CA VAL A 7 7.95 2.38 6.86
C VAL A 7 7.78 2.40 5.36
N PHE A 8 8.88 2.47 4.60
CA PHE A 8 8.86 2.39 3.14
C PHE A 8 8.15 1.12 2.66
N ALA A 9 8.57 -0.05 3.16
CA ALA A 9 8.01 -1.34 2.75
C ALA A 9 6.53 -1.46 3.13
N ALA A 10 6.14 -0.98 4.32
CA ALA A 10 4.75 -0.99 4.76
C ALA A 10 3.88 -0.06 3.91
N SER A 11 4.33 1.17 3.63
CA SER A 11 3.62 2.10 2.76
C SER A 11 3.54 1.60 1.32
N PHE A 12 4.62 1.00 0.80
CA PHE A 12 4.63 0.33 -0.50
C PHE A 12 3.56 -0.77 -0.57
N GLY A 13 3.56 -1.70 0.39
CA GLY A 13 2.62 -2.82 0.41
C GLY A 13 1.17 -2.35 0.55
N PHE A 14 0.92 -1.40 1.44
CA PHE A 14 -0.42 -0.85 1.66
C PHE A 14 -0.98 -0.19 0.40
N ILE A 15 -0.19 0.68 -0.26
CA ILE A 15 -0.65 1.38 -1.47
C ILE A 15 -0.68 0.45 -2.68
N PHE A 16 0.24 -0.52 -2.77
CA PHE A 16 0.16 -1.58 -3.77
C PHE A 16 -1.18 -2.31 -3.69
N LEU A 17 -1.55 -2.79 -2.49
CA LEU A 17 -2.82 -3.50 -2.28
C LEU A 17 -4.03 -2.62 -2.59
N LYS A 18 -4.00 -1.35 -2.16
CA LYS A 18 -5.07 -0.39 -2.42
C LYS A 18 -5.26 -0.13 -3.92
N ALA A 19 -4.19 0.16 -4.65
CA ALA A 19 -4.24 0.39 -6.09
C ALA A 19 -4.66 -0.88 -6.86
N PHE A 20 -4.18 -2.06 -6.42
CA PHE A 20 -4.56 -3.34 -7.01
C PHE A 20 -6.05 -3.65 -6.78
N GLN A 21 -6.57 -3.39 -5.58
CA GLN A 21 -7.99 -3.53 -5.26
C GLN A 21 -8.84 -2.58 -6.11
N GLN A 22 -8.47 -1.30 -6.19
CA GLN A 22 -9.21 -0.30 -6.96
C GLN A 22 -9.30 -0.69 -8.43
N ARG A 23 -8.21 -1.23 -8.98
CA ARG A 23 -8.18 -1.70 -10.36
C ARG A 23 -9.01 -2.97 -10.56
N ASN A 24 -9.03 -3.89 -9.59
CA ASN A 24 -9.95 -5.03 -9.63
C ASN A 24 -11.42 -4.59 -9.64
N VAL A 25 -11.78 -3.56 -8.87
CA VAL A 25 -13.13 -2.98 -8.89
C VAL A 25 -13.42 -2.35 -10.26
N ALA A 26 -12.48 -1.61 -10.83
CA ALA A 26 -12.67 -0.97 -12.14
C ALA A 26 -12.86 -1.96 -13.30
N PHE A 27 -12.39 -3.19 -13.17
CA PHE A 27 -12.51 -4.27 -14.17
C PHE A 27 -13.48 -5.39 -13.73
N ASP A 28 -14.36 -5.14 -12.75
CA ASP A 28 -15.37 -6.12 -12.29
C ASP A 28 -14.78 -7.47 -11.82
N ASN A 29 -13.55 -7.47 -11.32
CA ASN A 29 -12.85 -8.65 -10.82
C ASN A 29 -13.23 -8.94 -9.35
N TYR A 30 -14.51 -9.22 -9.10
CA TYR A 30 -15.10 -9.39 -7.76
C TYR A 30 -14.36 -10.38 -6.87
N GLY A 31 -13.82 -11.47 -7.44
CA GLY A 31 -13.08 -12.50 -6.69
C GLY A 31 -11.85 -11.99 -5.95
N TRP A 32 -11.21 -10.92 -6.45
CA TRP A 32 -10.02 -10.34 -5.83
C TRP A 32 -10.33 -9.21 -4.85
N VAL A 33 -11.57 -8.71 -4.82
CA VAL A 33 -11.94 -7.56 -3.98
C VAL A 33 -11.85 -7.92 -2.50
N ALA A 34 -12.47 -9.03 -2.06
CA ALA A 34 -12.45 -9.41 -0.64
C ALA A 34 -11.05 -9.78 -0.11
N PRO A 35 -10.23 -10.60 -0.80
CA PRO A 35 -8.88 -10.92 -0.35
C PRO A 35 -7.97 -9.69 -0.25
N THR A 36 -8.03 -8.80 -1.23
CA THR A 36 -7.17 -7.60 -1.26
C THR A 36 -7.59 -6.58 -0.21
N SER A 37 -8.90 -6.43 0.06
CA SER A 37 -9.41 -5.60 1.16
C SER A 37 -8.97 -6.10 2.54
N LEU A 38 -9.00 -7.42 2.78
CA LEU A 38 -8.54 -8.00 4.05
C LEU A 38 -7.02 -7.80 4.24
N ALA A 39 -6.24 -8.04 3.18
CA ALA A 39 -4.80 -7.80 3.21
C ALA A 39 -4.48 -6.30 3.45
N MET A 40 -5.24 -5.41 2.81
CA MET A 40 -5.11 -3.96 2.99
C MET A 40 -5.38 -3.54 4.43
N ALA A 41 -6.42 -4.07 5.07
CA ALA A 41 -6.75 -3.76 6.46
C ALA A 41 -5.61 -4.13 7.43
N GLY A 42 -4.94 -5.27 7.21
CA GLY A 42 -3.77 -5.65 8.02
C GLY A 42 -2.61 -4.67 7.90
N ALA A 43 -2.30 -4.23 6.68
CA ALA A 43 -1.26 -3.23 6.43
C ALA A 43 -1.63 -1.84 6.97
N GLU A 44 -2.90 -1.45 6.87
CA GLU A 44 -3.41 -0.16 7.35
C GLU A 44 -3.22 0.01 8.86
N VAL A 45 -3.64 -0.98 9.63
CA VAL A 45 -3.51 -0.96 11.09
C VAL A 45 -2.04 -0.83 11.50
N PHE A 46 -1.13 -1.55 10.81
CA PHE A 46 0.30 -1.46 11.07
C PHE A 46 0.86 -0.05 10.79
N VAL A 47 0.51 0.55 9.65
CA VAL A 47 0.98 1.89 9.27
C VAL A 47 0.46 2.94 10.24
N ILE A 48 -0.83 2.92 10.57
CA ILE A 48 -1.45 3.87 11.50
C ILE A 48 -0.83 3.75 12.90
N ALA A 49 -0.66 2.53 13.42
CA ALA A 49 -0.06 2.33 14.74
C ALA A 49 1.39 2.84 14.80
N ASN A 50 2.16 2.70 13.72
CA ASN A 50 3.52 3.23 13.65
C ASN A 50 3.56 4.75 13.57
N ILE A 51 2.69 5.37 12.77
CA ILE A 51 2.63 6.85 12.67
C ILE A 51 2.19 7.45 14.01
N ALA A 52 1.17 6.88 14.65
CA ALA A 52 0.65 7.36 15.93
C ALA A 52 1.70 7.36 17.05
N ARG A 53 2.61 6.37 17.06
CA ARG A 53 3.66 6.26 18.09
C ARG A 53 4.85 7.19 17.87
N ASN A 54 5.13 7.55 16.63
CA ASN A 54 6.37 8.24 16.29
C ASN A 54 6.20 9.69 15.81
N GLY A 55 4.95 10.13 15.58
CA GLY A 55 4.64 11.49 15.20
C GLY A 55 4.94 11.83 13.74
N TRP A 56 4.82 13.11 13.40
CA TRP A 56 5.00 13.61 12.05
C TRP A 56 6.39 14.23 11.86
N ALA A 57 7.05 13.89 10.75
CA ALA A 57 8.35 14.47 10.37
C ALA A 57 8.53 14.46 8.85
N TRP A 58 9.22 15.47 8.31
CA TRP A 58 9.47 15.60 6.86
C TRP A 58 10.16 14.39 6.21
N PRO A 59 11.24 13.80 6.77
CA PRO A 59 11.85 12.61 6.19
C PRO A 59 10.88 11.42 6.11
N LEU A 60 9.99 11.30 7.08
CA LEU A 60 8.96 10.26 7.11
C LEU A 60 7.98 10.43 5.94
N VAL A 61 7.55 11.67 5.66
CA VAL A 61 6.65 11.99 4.54
C VAL A 61 7.28 11.59 3.21
N LEU A 62 8.57 11.90 2.99
CA LEU A 62 9.28 11.54 1.77
C LEU A 62 9.39 10.03 1.59
N VAL A 63 9.74 9.30 2.65
CA VAL A 63 9.87 7.84 2.63
C VAL A 63 8.51 7.18 2.35
N ILE A 64 7.45 7.65 3.02
CA ILE A 64 6.07 7.18 2.78
C ILE A 64 5.66 7.50 1.34
N GLY A 65 5.89 8.71 0.86
CA GLY A 65 5.51 9.15 -0.48
C GLY A 65 6.19 8.35 -1.58
N LEU A 66 7.51 8.14 -1.48
CA LEU A 66 8.26 7.33 -2.43
C LEU A 66 7.83 5.86 -2.41
N GLY A 67 7.66 5.27 -1.22
CA GLY A 67 7.18 3.89 -1.09
C GLY A 67 5.78 3.71 -1.67
N SER A 68 4.89 4.66 -1.36
CA SER A 68 3.52 4.69 -1.87
C SER A 68 3.46 4.80 -3.39
N GLY A 69 4.21 5.75 -3.97
CA GLY A 69 4.26 5.94 -5.42
C GLY A 69 4.79 4.72 -6.15
N ALA A 70 5.88 4.13 -5.66
CA ALA A 70 6.43 2.88 -6.19
C ALA A 70 5.43 1.72 -6.07
N GLY A 71 4.71 1.62 -4.96
CA GLY A 71 3.66 0.62 -4.74
C GLY A 71 2.52 0.73 -5.73
N ALA A 72 2.04 1.95 -5.98
CA ALA A 72 0.98 2.20 -6.96
C ALA A 72 1.41 1.84 -8.38
N LEU A 73 2.61 2.26 -8.81
CA LEU A 73 3.15 1.91 -10.13
C LEU A 73 3.30 0.39 -10.28
N ALA A 74 3.86 -0.27 -9.27
CA ALA A 74 4.02 -1.73 -9.27
C ALA A 74 2.66 -2.44 -9.34
N ALA A 75 1.65 -1.99 -8.59
CA ALA A 75 0.32 -2.56 -8.65
C ALA A 75 -0.31 -2.45 -10.04
N MET A 76 -0.18 -1.28 -10.68
CA MET A 76 -0.69 -1.09 -12.05
C MET A 76 0.01 -2.00 -13.06
N LEU A 77 1.33 -2.16 -12.95
CA LEU A 77 2.11 -3.03 -13.85
C LEU A 77 1.75 -4.52 -13.64
N VAL A 78 1.66 -4.95 -12.39
CA VAL A 78 1.31 -6.34 -12.04
C VAL A 78 -0.12 -6.66 -12.45
N HIS A 79 -1.08 -5.79 -12.13
CA HIS A 79 -2.49 -6.00 -12.49
C HIS A 79 -2.66 -6.08 -14.01
N LYS A 80 -2.04 -5.15 -14.76
CA LYS A 80 -2.02 -5.17 -16.23
C LYS A 80 -1.45 -6.45 -16.81
N ARG A 81 -0.44 -7.05 -16.15
CA ARG A 81 0.26 -8.23 -16.66
C ARG A 81 -0.49 -9.54 -16.36
N TRP A 82 -1.11 -9.67 -15.18
CA TRP A 82 -1.59 -10.95 -14.67
C TRP A 82 -3.11 -11.06 -14.50
N VAL A 83 -3.81 -9.94 -14.37
CA VAL A 83 -5.28 -9.92 -14.14
C VAL A 83 -6.05 -9.36 -15.33
N LYS A 84 -5.44 -8.39 -16.06
CA LYS A 84 -5.96 -7.54 -17.16
C LYS A 84 -6.28 -6.12 -16.69
#